data_AF-A0A7X9GB11-F1
#
_entry.id   AF-A0A7X9GB11-F1
#
_cell.length_a   1.000
_cell.length_b   1.000
_cell.length_c   1.000
_cell.angle_alpha   90.00
_cell.angle_beta   90.00
_cell.angle_gamma   90.00
#
_symmetry.space_group_name_H-M   'P 1'
#
loop_
_entity.id
_entity.type
_entity.pdbx_description
1 polymer ?
#
loop_
_entity_poly.entity_id
_entity_poly.type
_entity_poly.pdbx_seq_one_letter_code
_entity_poly.pdbx_strand_id
1 'polypeptide(L)' 'MVNLTINNKAISVPEGTTIMDAAKEIHVTIPGLCFLEDVNEIGACRV' A
#
# COMPACT_ATOMS: atom_id res chain seq x y z
N MET A 1 6.89 10.03 10.60
CA MET A 1 7.26 8.67 10.13
C MET A 1 6.49 7.67 10.97
N VAL A 2 5.90 6.67 10.33
CA VAL A 2 5.09 5.62 10.93
C VAL A 2 5.81 4.29 10.74
N ASN A 3 5.99 3.54 11.81
CA ASN A 3 6.65 2.23 11.79
C ASN A 3 5.61 1.12 11.70
N LEU A 4 5.76 0.20 10.75
CA LEU A 4 4.84 -0.90 10.51
C LEU A 4 5.57 -2.14 9.98
N THR A 5 4.90 -3.29 10.03
CA THR A 5 5.47 -4.58 9.63
C THR A 5 4.62 -5.19 8.52
N ILE A 6 5.20 -5.46 7.35
CA ILE A 6 4.55 -6.16 6.23
C ILE A 6 5.33 -7.44 5.95
N ASN A 7 4.65 -8.60 5.97
CA ASN A 7 5.27 -9.91 5.71
C ASN A 7 6.55 -10.16 6.54
N ASN A 8 6.50 -9.86 7.85
CA ASN A 8 7.63 -9.94 8.81
C ASN A 8 8.81 -9.00 8.51
N LYS A 9 8.68 -8.05 7.58
CA LYS A 9 9.67 -6.99 7.35
C LYS A 9 9.21 -5.72 8.04
N ALA A 10 10.03 -5.21 8.96
CA ALA A 10 9.79 -3.92 9.60
C ALA A 10 10.20 -2.78 8.65
N ILE A 11 9.31 -1.82 8.43
CA ILE A 11 9.54 -0.65 7.58
C ILE A 11 9.04 0.63 8.26
N SER A 12 9.54 1.78 7.79
CA SER A 12 9.14 3.10 8.26
C SER A 12 8.79 3.97 7.06
N VAL A 13 7.57 4.48 7.02
CA VAL A 13 7.06 5.30 5.92
C VAL A 13 6.60 6.69 6.41
N PRO A 14 6.50 7.69 5.53
CA PRO A 14 5.87 8.96 5.86
C PRO A 14 4.44 8.79 6.39
N GLU A 15 3.98 9.77 7.16
CA GLU A 15 2.58 9.79 7.57
C GLU A 15 1.69 10.12 6.36
N GLY A 16 0.56 9.42 6.22
CA GLY A 16 -0.33 9.56 5.06
C GLY A 16 -0.01 8.62 3.89
N THR A 17 1.06 7.84 3.95
CA THR A 17 1.35 6.80 2.95
C THR A 17 0.31 5.67 3.02
N THR A 18 -0.22 5.25 1.87
CA THR A 18 -1.17 4.14 1.80
C THR A 18 -0.47 2.81 2.10
N ILE A 19 -1.21 1.81 2.58
CA ILE A 19 -0.67 0.47 2.80
C ILE A 19 -0.16 -0.15 1.48
N MET A 20 -0.83 0.16 0.37
CA MET A 20 -0.44 -0.36 -0.94
C MET A 20 0.89 0.20 -1.41
N ASP A 21 1.15 1.49 -1.18
CA ASP A 21 2.44 2.10 -1.52
C ASP A 21 3.57 1.66 -0.58
N ALA A 22 3.28 1.53 0.72
CA ALA A 22 4.24 0.97 1.68
C ALA A 22 4.64 -0.47 1.31
N ALA A 23 3.72 -1.28 0.77
CA ALA A 23 4.01 -2.63 0.30
C ALA A 23 4.87 -2.63 -1.00
N LYS A 24 4.63 -1.67 -1.92
CA LYS A 24 5.45 -1.51 -3.13
C LYS A 24 6.92 -1.26 -2.82
N GLU A 25 7.25 -0.49 -1.77
CA GLU A 25 8.63 -0.19 -1.38
C GLU A 25 9.46 -1.44 -1.05
N ILE A 26 8.82 -2.51 -0.56
CA ILE A 26 9.47 -3.79 -0.25
C ILE A 26 9.24 -4.87 -1.30
N HIS A 27 8.81 -4.47 -2.49
CA HIS A 27 8.47 -5.35 -3.61
C HIS A 27 7.37 -6.38 -3.28
N VAL A 28 6.41 -5.99 -2.43
CA VAL A 28 5.21 -6.78 -2.16
C VAL A 28 4.06 -6.22 -3.00
N THR A 29 3.59 -7.02 -3.94
CA THR A 29 2.43 -6.64 -4.77
C THR A 29 1.15 -7.02 -4.06
N ILE A 30 0.33 -6.02 -3.74
CA ILE A 30 -1.06 -6.21 -3.34
C ILE A 30 -1.91 -6.10 -4.61
N PRO A 31 -2.75 -7.12 -4.93
CA PRO A 31 -3.62 -7.06 -6.08
C PRO A 31 -4.63 -5.92 -5.93
N GLY A 32 -4.95 -5.27 -7.04
CA GLY A 32 -5.96 -4.21 -7.08
C GLY A 32 -6.49 -4.07 -8.49
N LEU A 33 -7.81 -4.09 -8.65
CA LEU A 33 -8.48 -3.97 -9.95
C LEU A 33 -9.14 -2.61 -10.14
N CYS A 34 -9.62 -2.03 -9.05
CA CYS A 34 -10.43 -0.83 -9.02
C CYS A 34 -9.64 0.43 -8.69
N PHE A 35 -8.42 0.28 -8.20
CA PHE A 35 -7.49 1.36 -7.92
C PHE A 35 -6.72 1.71 -9.19
N LEU A 36 -6.66 3.00 -9.50
CA LEU A 36 -5.82 3.58 -10.53
C LEU A 36 -5.17 4.85 -9.98
N GLU A 37 -3.85 4.87 -9.91
CA GLU A 37 -3.07 6.01 -9.39
C GLU A 37 -3.48 7.31 -10.10
N ASP A 38 -3.67 8.37 -9.31
CA ASP A 38 -4.11 9.71 -9.73
C ASP A 38 -5.50 9.81 -10.40
N VAL A 39 -6.22 8.70 -10.55
CA VAL A 39 -7.52 8.67 -11.26
C VAL A 39 -8.65 8.13 -10.39
N ASN A 40 -8.41 7.03 -9.67
CA ASN A 40 -9.46 6.34 -8.95
C ASN A 40 -8.94 5.61 -7.71
N GLU A 41 -9.39 6.04 -6.53
CA GLU A 41 -8.93 5.50 -5.24
C GLU A 41 -10.00 4.62 -4.56
N ILE A 42 -11.06 4.24 -5.28
CA ILE A 42 -12.13 3.43 -4.69
C ILE A 42 -11.67 2.01 -4.36
N GLY A 43 -12.16 1.48 -3.24
CA GLY A 43 -11.98 0.08 -2.84
C GLY A 43 -13.16 -0.82 -3.24
N ALA A 44 -13.67 -0.71 -4.47
CA ALA A 44 -14.85 -1.46 -4.92
C ALA A 44 -14.58 -2.95 -5.17
N CYS A 45 -13.35 -3.28 -5.55
CA CYS A 45 -12.93 -4.63 -5.93
C CYS A 45 -12.81 -5.56 -4.73
N ARG A 46 -12.48 -5.06 -3.53
CA ARG A 46 -12.33 -5.85 -2.29
C ARG A 46 -11.39 -7.06 -2.44
N VAL A 47 -10.40 -6.92 -3.32
CA VAL A 47 -9.30 -7.85 -3.56
C VAL A 47 -8.02 -7.20 -3.07
#